data_AF-A0A7Z2VKC6-F1
#
_entry.id   AF-A0A7Z2VKC6-F1
#
_cell.length_a   1.000
_cell.length_b   1.000
_cell.length_c   1.000
_cell.angle_alpha   90.00
_cell.angle_beta   90.00
_cell.angle_gamma   90.00
#
_symmetry.space_group_name_H-M   'P 1'
#
loop_
_entity.id
_entity.type
_entity.pdbx_description
1 polymer ?
#
loop_
_entity_poly.entity_id
_entity_poly.type
_entity_poly.pdbx_seq_one_letter_code
_entity_poly.pdbx_strand_id
1 'polypeptide(L)'
;MSSASIRSVNRTLLLACTPFLGMLIWMLVADIGILLPSASFPMHDIRLEDPSVTAGIVHEGLDQAKVIAQGTGQSLKKQITLYKKTNADMKTIASLASTQAARPYQIYDRRITNKLGKPAATIQSDKLQAQLFYLGTQNFKSYALKIKLKKSDAMKLALGNDVQGGAETTLAAVKRNNAAIGVNAGGFADSGGKRYPLSTTVVDGDYIGGFHPTYKDLFFVGVNGDNKLIGGKFASKDQLDALDPKFGASFVPVLLQNGRKTEIPSKWQTSPKRAPRTVIGNYKDDQILFLVVDGYNEKGSSGATLAEMQILLQRYGALDGYNLDGGGSTSLVFNGRVINNPSDGNLRKLPTNFLFFK
;
A
#
# COMPACT_ATOMS: atom_id res chain seq x y z
N MET A 1 -6.45 119.54 -20.60
CA MET A 1 -5.99 118.99 -21.89
C MET A 1 -4.93 119.93 -22.43
N SER A 2 -3.66 119.51 -22.42
CA SER A 2 -2.60 120.15 -23.21
C SER A 2 -2.13 119.07 -24.17
N SER A 3 -2.62 119.11 -25.40
CA SER A 3 -2.22 118.20 -26.46
C SER A 3 -0.74 118.42 -26.74
N ALA A 4 0.11 117.50 -26.27
CA ALA A 4 1.51 117.49 -26.67
C ALA A 4 1.56 117.48 -28.21
N SER A 5 2.08 118.57 -28.78
CA SER A 5 2.22 118.74 -30.23
C SER A 5 2.92 117.50 -30.83
N ILE A 6 2.48 117.03 -32.00
CA ILE A 6 3.06 115.88 -32.71
C ILE A 6 4.60 115.98 -32.79
N ARG A 7 5.15 117.21 -32.86
CA ARG A 7 6.61 117.45 -32.82
C ARG A 7 7.28 117.03 -31.50
N SER A 8 6.62 117.21 -30.37
CA SER A 8 7.13 116.78 -29.05
C SER A 8 7.16 115.26 -28.96
N VAL A 9 6.08 114.58 -29.35
CA VAL A 9 6.01 113.11 -29.34
C VAL A 9 7.06 112.50 -30.26
N ASN A 10 7.21 113.02 -31.49
CA ASN A 10 8.21 112.51 -32.45
C ASN A 10 9.65 112.70 -31.94
N ARG A 11 9.96 113.82 -31.28
CA ARG A 11 11.29 114.05 -30.69
C ARG A 11 11.59 113.10 -29.54
N THR A 12 10.61 112.85 -28.66
CA THR A 12 10.79 111.91 -27.55
C THR A 12 10.96 110.48 -28.05
N LEU A 13 10.21 110.07 -29.08
CA LEU A 13 10.35 108.76 -29.73
C LEU A 13 11.73 108.60 -30.40
N LEU A 14 12.20 109.62 -31.13
CA LEU A 14 13.54 109.62 -31.73
C LEU A 14 14.64 109.49 -30.67
N LEU A 15 14.54 110.24 -29.56
CA LEU A 15 15.50 110.17 -28.45
C LEU A 15 15.48 108.82 -27.73
N ALA A 16 14.29 108.22 -27.55
CA ALA A 16 14.16 106.89 -26.97
C ALA A 16 14.74 105.78 -27.86
N CYS A 17 14.68 105.94 -29.19
CA CYS A 17 15.19 104.95 -30.15
C CYS A 17 16.70 105.08 -30.46
N THR A 18 17.31 106.23 -30.20
CA THR A 18 18.74 106.49 -30.49
C THR A 18 19.72 105.44 -29.93
N PRO A 19 19.66 105.01 -28.66
CA PRO A 19 20.63 104.05 -28.12
C PRO A 19 20.52 102.67 -28.78
N PHE A 20 19.32 102.26 -29.22
CA PHE A 20 19.12 100.99 -29.91
C PHE A 20 19.70 100.99 -31.33
N LEU A 21 19.54 102.11 -32.05
CA LEU A 21 20.17 102.31 -33.36
C LEU A 21 21.70 102.32 -33.23
N GLY A 22 22.25 102.98 -32.20
CA GLY A 22 23.68 102.99 -31.93
C GLY A 22 24.23 101.58 -31.64
N MET A 23 23.51 100.80 -30.84
CA MET A 23 23.90 99.42 -30.52
C MET A 23 23.83 98.50 -31.74
N LEU A 24 22.83 98.69 -32.62
CA LEU A 24 22.69 97.93 -33.86
C LEU A 24 23.80 98.25 -34.86
N ILE A 25 24.18 99.52 -35.00
CA ILE A 25 25.33 99.93 -35.81
C ILE A 25 26.62 99.38 -35.22
N TRP A 26 26.79 99.40 -33.89
CA TRP A 26 27.96 98.81 -33.24
C TRP A 26 28.05 97.30 -33.48
N MET A 27 26.94 96.55 -33.39
CA MET A 27 26.93 95.12 -33.72
C MET A 27 27.20 94.84 -35.21
N LEU A 28 26.85 95.75 -36.12
CA LEU A 28 27.15 95.60 -37.55
C LEU A 28 28.61 95.89 -37.90
N VAL A 29 29.30 96.71 -37.10
CA VAL A 29 30.72 97.08 -37.31
C VAL A 29 31.67 96.23 -36.45
N ALA A 30 31.20 95.72 -35.32
CA ALA A 30 32.00 94.90 -34.42
C ALA A 30 32.12 93.46 -34.96
N ASP A 31 33.17 93.20 -35.74
CA ASP A 31 33.56 91.86 -36.14
C ASP A 31 34.24 91.13 -34.96
N ILE A 32 33.44 90.69 -33.99
CA ILE A 32 33.93 89.94 -32.82
C ILE A 32 34.12 88.46 -33.23
N GLY A 33 35.25 88.18 -33.87
CA GLY A 33 35.70 86.81 -34.11
C GLY A 33 36.26 86.19 -32.83
N ILE A 34 35.62 85.13 -32.33
CA ILE A 34 36.19 84.30 -31.26
C ILE A 34 37.24 83.37 -31.88
N LEU A 35 38.52 83.72 -31.73
CA LEU A 35 39.64 82.85 -32.07
C LEU A 35 39.84 81.82 -30.96
N LEU A 36 39.37 80.59 -31.18
CA LEU A 36 39.68 79.45 -30.31
C LEU A 36 41.14 78.99 -30.56
N PRO A 37 42.00 78.93 -29.52
CA PRO A 37 43.34 78.36 -29.66
C PRO A 37 43.28 76.88 -30.04
N SER A 38 44.29 76.39 -30.76
CA SER A 38 44.38 74.98 -31.19
C SER A 38 44.38 73.95 -30.05
N ALA A 39 44.54 74.36 -28.79
CA ALA A 39 44.41 73.52 -27.61
C ALA A 39 42.95 73.26 -27.16
N SER A 40 41.98 73.96 -27.74
CA SER A 40 40.54 73.84 -27.41
C SER A 40 39.86 72.67 -28.13
N PHE A 41 40.56 71.97 -29.01
CA PHE A 41 40.10 70.74 -29.66
C PHE A 41 40.82 69.55 -29.03
N PRO A 42 40.13 68.58 -28.43
CA PRO A 42 40.78 67.34 -28.03
C PRO A 42 41.29 66.66 -29.30
N MET A 43 42.62 66.53 -29.44
CA MET A 43 43.20 65.56 -30.36
C MET A 43 42.64 64.19 -29.96
N HIS A 44 41.74 63.65 -30.79
CA HIS A 44 41.48 62.22 -30.74
C HIS A 44 42.82 61.57 -31.08
N ASP A 45 43.46 60.96 -30.09
CA ASP A 45 44.55 60.03 -30.33
C ASP A 45 43.91 58.85 -31.08
N ILE A 46 43.86 58.95 -32.41
CA ILE A 46 43.62 57.77 -33.24
C ILE A 46 44.89 56.95 -33.11
N ARG A 47 45.00 56.20 -32.01
CA ARG A 47 45.66 54.91 -32.07
C ARG A 47 44.90 54.15 -33.14
N LEU A 48 45.44 54.15 -34.35
CA LEU A 48 45.17 53.11 -35.32
C LEU A 48 45.65 51.82 -34.64
N GLU A 49 44.79 51.22 -33.82
CA GLU A 49 44.93 49.79 -33.54
C GLU A 49 44.86 49.14 -34.92
N ASP A 50 45.99 48.57 -35.33
CA ASP A 50 46.11 47.90 -36.61
C ASP A 50 44.97 46.87 -36.71
N PRO A 51 44.04 47.01 -37.69
CA PRO A 51 42.92 46.10 -37.82
C PRO A 51 43.34 44.64 -37.91
N SER A 52 44.58 44.36 -38.32
CA SER A 52 45.17 43.01 -38.32
C SER A 52 45.43 42.47 -36.90
N VAL A 53 45.75 43.32 -35.93
CA VAL A 53 45.94 42.95 -34.51
C VAL A 53 44.60 42.66 -33.86
N THR A 54 43.59 43.50 -34.07
CA THR A 54 42.23 43.28 -33.54
C THR A 54 41.57 42.05 -34.20
N ALA A 55 41.74 41.86 -35.51
CA ALA A 55 41.28 40.67 -36.23
C ALA A 55 42.02 39.40 -35.77
N GLY A 56 43.32 39.48 -35.47
CA GLY A 56 44.10 38.39 -34.92
C GLY A 56 43.58 37.92 -33.56
N ILE A 57 43.31 38.85 -32.64
CA ILE A 57 42.75 38.55 -31.30
C ILE A 57 41.36 37.90 -31.42
N VAL A 58 40.50 38.40 -32.32
CA VAL A 58 39.16 37.83 -32.55
C VAL A 58 39.27 36.43 -33.17
N HIS A 59 40.18 36.21 -34.11
CA HIS A 59 40.44 34.88 -34.69
C HIS A 59 40.93 33.88 -33.65
N GLU A 60 41.88 34.28 -32.81
CA GLU A 60 42.44 33.43 -31.76
C GLU A 60 41.40 33.09 -30.69
N GLY A 61 40.55 34.06 -30.33
CA GLY A 61 39.38 33.83 -29.46
C GLY A 61 38.35 32.89 -30.08
N LEU A 62 38.12 32.98 -31.39
CA LEU A 62 37.22 32.08 -32.13
C LEU A 62 37.78 30.65 -32.19
N ASP A 63 39.08 30.49 -32.41
CA ASP A 63 39.77 29.20 -32.42
C ASP A 63 39.77 28.56 -31.03
N GLN A 64 40.01 29.32 -29.97
CA GLN A 64 39.84 28.84 -28.60
C GLN A 64 38.39 28.42 -28.32
N ALA A 65 37.40 29.21 -28.72
CA ALA A 65 35.99 28.87 -28.55
C ALA A 65 35.62 27.57 -29.29
N LYS A 66 36.18 27.35 -30.49
CA LYS A 66 36.01 26.11 -31.26
C LYS A 66 36.62 24.90 -30.56
N VAL A 67 37.84 25.02 -30.03
CA VAL A 67 38.50 23.95 -29.26
C VAL A 67 37.71 23.61 -27.99
N ILE A 68 37.25 24.64 -27.26
CA ILE A 68 36.42 24.47 -26.06
C ILE A 68 35.10 23.78 -26.42
N ALA A 69 34.40 24.22 -27.47
CA ALA A 69 33.13 23.62 -27.89
C ALA A 69 33.30 22.16 -28.30
N GLN A 70 34.38 21.82 -29.02
CA GLN A 70 34.71 20.43 -29.37
C GLN A 70 35.01 19.58 -28.12
N GLY A 71 35.81 20.09 -27.18
CA GLY A 71 36.13 19.42 -25.92
C GLY A 71 34.90 19.18 -25.04
N THR A 72 34.02 20.19 -24.93
CA THR A 72 32.75 20.10 -24.22
C THR A 72 31.80 19.10 -24.90
N GLY A 73 31.70 19.11 -26.23
CA GLY A 73 30.89 18.15 -26.99
C GLY A 73 31.35 16.70 -26.80
N GLN A 74 32.66 16.45 -26.78
CA GLN A 74 33.22 15.13 -26.48
C GLN A 74 32.95 14.70 -25.04
N SER A 75 33.10 15.61 -24.08
CA SER A 75 32.81 15.36 -22.66
C SER A 75 31.34 15.04 -22.42
N LEU A 76 30.43 15.81 -23.02
CA LEU A 76 28.98 15.54 -23.03
C LEU A 76 28.66 14.17 -23.63
N LYS A 77 29.26 13.82 -24.77
CA LYS A 77 29.06 12.50 -25.40
C LYS A 77 29.51 11.36 -24.48
N LYS A 78 30.67 11.50 -23.83
CA LYS A 78 31.17 10.54 -22.83
C LYS A 78 30.20 10.43 -21.65
N GLN A 79 29.73 11.57 -21.12
CA GLN A 79 28.82 11.61 -19.97
C GLN A 79 27.44 11.02 -20.28
N ILE A 80 26.88 11.31 -21.46
CA ILE A 80 25.62 10.70 -21.93
C ILE A 80 25.78 9.19 -22.09
N THR A 81 26.91 8.74 -22.64
CA THR A 81 27.18 7.30 -22.81
C THR A 81 27.30 6.61 -21.45
N LEU A 82 28.04 7.22 -20.51
CA LEU A 82 28.17 6.73 -19.15
C LEU A 82 26.80 6.69 -18.45
N TYR A 83 26.02 7.77 -18.54
CA TYR A 83 24.68 7.86 -17.95
C TYR A 83 23.73 6.77 -18.50
N LYS A 84 23.71 6.56 -19.82
CA LYS A 84 22.91 5.50 -20.45
C LYS A 84 23.33 4.11 -19.95
N LYS A 85 24.64 3.87 -19.86
CA LYS A 85 25.19 2.61 -19.32
C LYS A 85 24.79 2.43 -17.86
N THR A 86 24.97 3.43 -17.02
CA THR A 86 24.56 3.41 -15.60
C THR A 86 23.06 3.13 -15.46
N ASN A 87 22.20 3.75 -16.26
CA ASN A 87 20.76 3.46 -16.22
C ASN A 87 20.42 2.02 -16.62
N ALA A 88 21.12 1.47 -17.63
CA ALA A 88 20.94 0.07 -18.03
C ALA A 88 21.41 -0.89 -16.93
N ASP A 89 22.56 -0.61 -16.31
CA ASP A 89 23.09 -1.38 -15.18
C ASP A 89 22.14 -1.31 -13.98
N MET A 90 21.62 -0.12 -13.65
CA MET A 90 20.65 0.07 -12.57
C MET A 90 19.34 -0.69 -12.81
N LYS A 91 18.83 -0.71 -14.05
CA LYS A 91 17.66 -1.52 -14.41
C LYS A 91 17.93 -3.01 -14.21
N THR A 92 19.13 -3.47 -14.56
CA THR A 92 19.55 -4.85 -14.38
C THR A 92 19.64 -5.22 -12.89
N ILE A 93 20.27 -4.35 -12.08
CA ILE A 93 20.36 -4.51 -10.62
C ILE A 93 18.96 -4.54 -10.00
N ALA A 94 18.07 -3.61 -10.37
CA ALA A 94 16.71 -3.58 -9.86
C ALA A 94 15.92 -4.86 -10.21
N SER A 95 16.03 -5.33 -11.46
CA SER A 95 15.40 -6.59 -11.89
C SER A 95 15.95 -7.80 -11.15
N LEU A 96 17.28 -7.85 -10.96
CA LEU A 96 17.94 -8.93 -10.23
C LEU A 96 17.52 -8.93 -8.75
N ALA A 97 17.54 -7.76 -8.11
CA ALA A 97 17.11 -7.59 -6.73
C ALA A 97 15.65 -8.02 -6.54
N SER A 98 14.75 -7.59 -7.43
CA SER A 98 13.34 -8.00 -7.40
C SER A 98 13.17 -9.51 -7.54
N THR A 99 13.94 -10.16 -8.42
CA THR A 99 13.86 -11.62 -8.63
C THR A 99 14.43 -12.39 -7.42
N GLN A 100 15.55 -11.93 -6.87
CA GLN A 100 16.18 -12.58 -5.72
C GLN A 100 15.40 -12.38 -4.43
N ALA A 101 14.71 -11.25 -4.26
CA ALA A 101 13.86 -10.99 -3.10
C ALA A 101 12.69 -11.99 -2.97
N ALA A 102 12.15 -12.49 -4.09
CA ALA A 102 11.06 -13.46 -4.08
C ALA A 102 11.52 -14.92 -3.81
N ARG A 103 12.79 -15.23 -4.07
CA ARG A 103 13.31 -16.60 -4.04
C ARG A 103 13.22 -17.27 -2.65
N PRO A 104 13.55 -16.61 -1.53
CA PRO A 104 13.36 -17.19 -0.20
C PRO A 104 11.91 -17.60 0.08
N TYR A 105 10.95 -16.75 -0.30
CA TYR A 105 9.52 -17.02 -0.12
C TYR A 105 9.06 -18.22 -0.95
N GLN A 106 9.51 -18.34 -2.20
CA GLN A 106 9.20 -19.49 -3.05
C GLN A 106 9.78 -20.80 -2.49
N ILE A 107 11.01 -20.77 -1.96
CA ILE A 107 11.63 -21.92 -1.32
C ILE A 107 10.85 -22.30 -0.05
N TYR A 108 10.46 -21.31 0.75
CA TYR A 108 9.65 -21.53 1.94
C TYR A 108 8.28 -22.12 1.60
N ASP A 109 7.56 -21.54 0.64
CA ASP A 109 6.27 -22.04 0.15
C ASP A 109 6.36 -23.49 -0.33
N ARG A 110 7.41 -23.82 -1.09
CA ARG A 110 7.67 -25.21 -1.51
C ARG A 110 7.86 -26.14 -0.32
N ARG A 111 8.62 -25.73 0.70
CA ARG A 111 8.86 -26.54 1.91
C ARG A 111 7.57 -26.79 2.70
N ILE A 112 6.74 -25.77 2.91
CA ILE A 112 5.46 -25.96 3.63
C ILE A 112 4.47 -26.78 2.81
N THR A 113 4.43 -26.61 1.48
CA THR A 113 3.57 -27.41 0.59
C THR A 113 3.99 -28.87 0.58
N ASN A 114 5.30 -29.15 0.51
CA ASN A 114 5.81 -30.52 0.53
C ASN A 114 5.44 -31.26 1.82
N LYS A 115 5.29 -30.56 2.96
CA LYS A 115 4.82 -31.15 4.22
C LYS A 115 3.35 -31.59 4.14
N LEU A 116 2.52 -30.88 3.36
CA LEU A 116 1.10 -31.20 3.15
C LEU A 116 0.89 -32.28 2.08
N GLY A 117 1.85 -32.43 1.17
CA GLY A 117 1.81 -33.39 0.05
C GLY A 117 1.33 -32.76 -1.25
N LYS A 118 0.76 -33.58 -2.15
CA LYS A 118 0.25 -33.10 -3.44
C LYS A 118 -1.14 -32.46 -3.25
N PRO A 119 -1.39 -31.24 -3.76
CA PRO A 119 -2.72 -30.68 -3.75
C PRO A 119 -3.70 -31.56 -4.54
N ALA A 120 -4.85 -31.86 -3.95
CA ALA A 120 -5.94 -32.55 -4.63
C ALA A 120 -6.73 -31.60 -5.54
N ALA A 121 -6.79 -30.32 -5.19
CA ALA A 121 -7.35 -29.27 -6.03
C ALA A 121 -6.60 -27.94 -5.80
N THR A 122 -6.59 -27.07 -6.80
CA THR A 122 -6.01 -25.73 -6.70
C THR A 122 -6.93 -24.72 -7.39
N ILE A 123 -7.11 -23.57 -6.75
CA ILE A 123 -7.69 -22.37 -7.35
C ILE A 123 -6.55 -21.36 -7.49
N GLN A 124 -6.35 -20.85 -8.69
CA GLN A 124 -5.41 -19.79 -8.99
C GLN A 124 -6.17 -18.66 -9.69
N SER A 125 -6.17 -17.48 -9.10
CA SER A 125 -6.78 -16.28 -9.69
C SER A 125 -5.94 -15.04 -9.39
N ASP A 126 -6.42 -13.87 -9.81
CA ASP A 126 -5.82 -12.58 -9.46
C ASP A 126 -6.07 -12.21 -7.99
N LYS A 127 -7.17 -12.68 -7.38
CA LYS A 127 -7.51 -12.41 -5.98
C LYS A 127 -6.81 -13.32 -4.98
N LEU A 128 -6.66 -14.61 -5.29
CA LEU A 128 -6.04 -15.57 -4.36
C LEU A 128 -5.36 -16.75 -5.06
N GLN A 129 -4.63 -17.52 -4.27
CA GLN A 129 -4.22 -18.88 -4.58
C GLN A 129 -4.65 -19.78 -3.43
N ALA A 130 -5.46 -20.81 -3.70
CA ALA A 130 -5.91 -21.76 -2.69
C ALA A 130 -5.59 -23.20 -3.11
N GLN A 131 -5.14 -24.02 -2.18
CA GLN A 131 -4.75 -25.40 -2.42
C GLN A 131 -5.39 -26.30 -1.36
N LEU A 132 -6.15 -27.30 -1.83
CA LEU A 132 -6.82 -28.30 -0.98
C LEU A 132 -5.99 -29.57 -0.91
N PHE A 133 -5.84 -30.12 0.29
CA PHE A 133 -5.09 -31.35 0.57
C PHE A 133 -5.93 -32.31 1.42
N TYR A 134 -5.81 -33.60 1.13
CA TYR A 134 -6.34 -34.68 1.95
C TYR A 134 -5.15 -35.22 2.75
N LEU A 135 -5.23 -35.15 4.07
CA LEU A 135 -4.10 -35.46 4.95
C LEU A 135 -4.17 -36.91 5.43
N GLY A 136 -3.02 -37.60 5.41
CA GLY A 136 -2.87 -38.92 5.98
C GLY A 136 -2.72 -38.88 7.50
N THR A 137 -3.82 -39.00 8.22
CA THR A 137 -3.85 -39.13 9.69
C THR A 137 -4.36 -40.52 10.09
N GLN A 138 -3.74 -41.14 11.10
CA GLN A 138 -4.04 -42.54 11.46
C GLN A 138 -5.43 -42.74 12.08
N ASN A 139 -5.92 -41.77 12.87
CA ASN A 139 -7.09 -41.95 13.74
C ASN A 139 -8.34 -41.21 13.29
N PHE A 140 -8.24 -40.37 12.26
CA PHE A 140 -9.33 -39.53 11.76
C PHE A 140 -9.04 -39.11 10.33
N LYS A 141 -10.06 -38.66 9.60
CA LYS A 141 -9.88 -37.99 8.30
C LYS A 141 -9.65 -36.52 8.54
N SER A 142 -8.68 -35.95 7.84
CA SER A 142 -8.36 -34.53 7.94
C SER A 142 -8.00 -33.93 6.59
N TYR A 143 -8.23 -32.63 6.50
CA TYR A 143 -8.06 -31.84 5.29
C TYR A 143 -7.27 -30.59 5.65
N ALA A 144 -6.42 -30.16 4.74
CA ALA A 144 -5.80 -28.84 4.81
C ALA A 144 -6.24 -27.98 3.64
N LEU A 145 -6.48 -26.72 3.92
CA LEU A 145 -6.68 -25.69 2.92
C LEU A 145 -5.65 -24.60 3.16
N LYS A 146 -4.69 -24.48 2.24
CA LYS A 146 -3.69 -23.40 2.24
C LYS A 146 -4.15 -22.30 1.31
N ILE A 147 -4.18 -21.05 1.78
CA ILE A 147 -4.65 -19.90 1.02
C ILE A 147 -3.62 -18.77 1.09
N LYS A 148 -3.24 -18.25 -0.07
CA LYS A 148 -2.51 -16.99 -0.22
C LYS A 148 -3.47 -15.94 -0.76
N LEU A 149 -3.81 -14.96 0.07
CA LEU A 149 -4.59 -13.80 -0.36
C LEU A 149 -3.69 -12.83 -1.15
N LYS A 150 -4.18 -12.29 -2.26
CA LYS A 150 -3.45 -11.34 -3.12
C LYS A 150 -4.13 -9.98 -3.19
N LYS A 151 -5.45 -9.93 -3.00
CA LYS A 151 -6.25 -8.71 -2.95
C LYS A 151 -7.08 -8.66 -1.67
N SER A 152 -7.38 -7.43 -1.22
CA SER A 152 -8.11 -7.20 0.03
C SER A 152 -9.57 -7.64 -0.03
N ASP A 153 -10.15 -7.81 -1.21
CA ASP A 153 -11.52 -8.29 -1.44
C ASP A 153 -11.59 -9.81 -1.72
N ALA A 154 -10.49 -10.53 -1.51
CA ALA A 154 -10.40 -11.98 -1.72
C ALA A 154 -11.05 -12.80 -0.59
N MET A 155 -11.38 -12.17 0.54
CA MET A 155 -11.97 -12.80 1.72
C MET A 155 -13.07 -11.92 2.30
N LYS A 156 -14.11 -12.54 2.88
CA LYS A 156 -15.17 -11.89 3.66
C LYS A 156 -15.56 -12.76 4.84
N LEU A 157 -15.96 -12.16 5.95
CA LEU A 157 -16.78 -12.84 6.96
C LEU A 157 -18.26 -12.58 6.66
N ALA A 158 -19.00 -13.60 6.24
CA ALA A 158 -20.42 -13.48 5.96
C ALA A 158 -21.25 -13.78 7.23
N LEU A 159 -22.17 -12.87 7.55
CA LEU A 159 -23.23 -13.14 8.52
C LEU A 159 -24.31 -14.02 7.90
N GLY A 160 -24.99 -14.83 8.71
CA GLY A 160 -26.10 -15.65 8.24
C GLY A 160 -27.20 -14.82 7.61
N ASN A 161 -27.43 -15.00 6.31
CA ASN A 161 -28.33 -14.18 5.48
C ASN A 161 -28.02 -12.67 5.53
N ASP A 162 -26.76 -12.29 5.80
CA ASP A 162 -26.28 -10.91 5.96
C ASP A 162 -26.99 -10.10 7.06
N VAL A 163 -27.62 -10.77 8.02
CA VAL A 163 -28.33 -10.12 9.13
C VAL A 163 -27.83 -10.63 10.48
N GLN A 164 -27.75 -9.73 11.46
CA GLN A 164 -27.44 -10.10 12.84
C GLN A 164 -28.58 -10.98 13.40
N GLY A 165 -28.22 -12.13 13.98
CA GLY A 165 -29.19 -13.12 14.45
C GLY A 165 -29.63 -14.13 13.38
N GLY A 166 -29.23 -13.95 12.12
CA GLY A 166 -29.49 -14.90 11.04
C GLY A 166 -28.53 -16.08 11.04
N ALA A 167 -28.95 -17.18 10.42
CA ALA A 167 -28.13 -18.37 10.27
C ALA A 167 -28.38 -19.04 8.91
N GLU A 168 -27.31 -19.49 8.27
CA GLU A 168 -27.34 -20.28 7.04
C GLU A 168 -26.20 -21.30 7.04
N THR A 169 -26.28 -22.34 6.21
CA THR A 169 -25.17 -23.29 6.10
C THR A 169 -24.00 -22.66 5.35
N THR A 170 -22.77 -23.12 5.60
CA THR A 170 -21.59 -22.62 4.87
C THR A 170 -21.73 -22.80 3.36
N LEU A 171 -22.37 -23.87 2.91
CA LEU A 171 -22.67 -24.07 1.48
C LEU A 171 -23.70 -23.05 0.95
N ALA A 172 -24.72 -22.71 1.73
CA ALA A 172 -25.69 -21.68 1.35
C ALA A 172 -25.01 -20.31 1.26
N ALA A 173 -24.17 -19.95 2.24
CA ALA A 173 -23.40 -18.71 2.23
C ALA A 173 -22.48 -18.62 1.00
N VAL A 174 -21.78 -19.71 0.68
CA VAL A 174 -20.94 -19.81 -0.53
C VAL A 174 -21.75 -19.58 -1.80
N LYS A 175 -22.90 -20.25 -1.95
CA LYS A 175 -23.77 -20.10 -3.14
C LYS A 175 -24.32 -18.68 -3.26
N ARG A 176 -24.84 -18.13 -2.16
CA ARG A 176 -25.47 -16.81 -2.11
C ARG A 176 -24.50 -15.68 -2.45
N ASN A 177 -23.25 -15.78 -1.98
CA ASN A 177 -22.22 -14.77 -2.23
C ASN A 177 -21.39 -15.07 -3.50
N ASN A 178 -21.65 -16.18 -4.22
CA ASN A 178 -20.81 -16.64 -5.33
C ASN A 178 -19.31 -16.80 -4.94
N ALA A 179 -19.07 -17.27 -3.72
CA ALA A 179 -17.71 -17.54 -3.23
C ALA A 179 -17.17 -18.84 -3.83
N ALA A 180 -15.84 -18.95 -3.94
CA ALA A 180 -15.21 -20.19 -4.39
C ALA A 180 -15.03 -21.19 -3.24
N ILE A 181 -14.82 -20.69 -2.01
CA ILE A 181 -14.55 -21.50 -0.82
C ILE A 181 -15.35 -20.94 0.36
N GLY A 182 -15.78 -21.82 1.26
CA GLY A 182 -16.35 -21.45 2.55
C GLY A 182 -15.84 -22.33 3.67
N VAL A 183 -15.61 -21.74 4.84
CA VAL A 183 -15.24 -22.44 6.08
C VAL A 183 -16.06 -21.85 7.22
N ASN A 184 -16.47 -22.67 8.20
CA ASN A 184 -17.09 -22.12 9.41
C ASN A 184 -16.15 -21.19 10.18
N ALA A 185 -16.70 -20.23 10.91
CA ALA A 185 -15.93 -19.23 11.63
C ALA A 185 -16.02 -19.40 13.17
N GLY A 186 -16.44 -18.36 13.88
CA GLY A 186 -16.44 -18.35 15.35
C GLY A 186 -17.62 -19.08 15.98
N GLY A 187 -17.63 -19.11 17.31
CA GLY A 187 -18.71 -19.70 18.08
C GLY A 187 -20.00 -18.90 17.98
N PHE A 188 -21.06 -19.42 18.57
CA PHE A 188 -22.36 -18.77 18.59
C PHE A 188 -23.15 -19.04 19.87
N ALA A 189 -24.20 -18.25 20.06
CA ALA A 189 -25.23 -18.47 21.07
C ALA A 189 -26.62 -18.34 20.44
N ASP A 190 -27.54 -19.20 20.87
CA ASP A 190 -28.94 -19.15 20.45
C ASP A 190 -29.77 -18.32 21.44
N SER A 191 -30.62 -17.43 20.94
CA SER A 191 -31.54 -16.62 21.76
C SER A 191 -32.75 -16.20 20.94
N GLY A 192 -33.96 -16.41 21.49
CA GLY A 192 -35.22 -15.99 20.84
C GLY A 192 -35.43 -16.58 19.44
N GLY A 193 -35.01 -17.83 19.20
CA GLY A 193 -35.09 -18.49 17.89
C GLY A 193 -34.09 -17.99 16.84
N LYS A 194 -33.18 -17.08 17.22
CA LYS A 194 -32.10 -16.53 16.41
C LYS A 194 -30.75 -17.04 16.90
N ARG A 195 -29.73 -16.92 16.05
CA ARG A 195 -28.36 -17.35 16.34
C ARG A 195 -27.40 -16.18 16.19
N TYR A 196 -26.65 -15.88 17.24
CA TYR A 196 -25.76 -14.73 17.28
C TYR A 196 -24.30 -15.16 17.36
N PRO A 197 -23.37 -14.45 16.67
CA PRO A 197 -21.95 -14.68 16.83
C PRO A 197 -21.53 -14.51 18.31
N LEU A 198 -20.60 -15.35 18.77
CA LEU A 198 -20.06 -15.27 20.11
C LEU A 198 -19.06 -14.11 20.21
N SER A 199 -19.29 -13.19 21.16
CA SER A 199 -18.35 -12.12 21.52
C SER A 199 -17.94 -11.23 20.33
N THR A 200 -16.76 -10.61 20.40
CA THR A 200 -16.21 -9.72 19.38
C THR A 200 -16.20 -10.39 18.00
N THR A 201 -16.99 -9.82 17.09
CA THR A 201 -17.08 -10.21 15.68
C THR A 201 -16.93 -8.96 14.83
N VAL A 202 -16.02 -9.01 13.86
CA VAL A 202 -15.71 -7.88 12.97
C VAL A 202 -16.08 -8.26 11.54
N VAL A 203 -16.87 -7.42 10.88
CA VAL A 203 -17.28 -7.57 9.48
C VAL A 203 -17.02 -6.26 8.75
N ASP A 204 -16.16 -6.28 7.73
CA ASP A 204 -15.78 -5.10 6.94
C ASP A 204 -15.27 -3.92 7.80
N GLY A 205 -14.58 -4.22 8.91
CA GLY A 205 -14.07 -3.24 9.88
C GLY A 205 -15.05 -2.89 11.01
N ASP A 206 -16.32 -3.27 10.89
CA ASP A 206 -17.36 -2.93 11.87
C ASP A 206 -17.54 -4.02 12.93
N TYR A 207 -17.70 -3.59 14.19
CA TYR A 207 -17.91 -4.47 15.34
C TYR A 207 -19.39 -4.85 15.49
N ILE A 208 -19.74 -6.04 15.03
CA ILE A 208 -21.11 -6.55 15.10
C ILE A 208 -21.43 -6.94 16.55
N GLY A 209 -22.34 -6.18 17.18
CA GLY A 209 -22.68 -6.38 18.60
C GLY A 209 -21.66 -5.77 19.58
N GLY A 210 -20.75 -4.92 19.09
CA GLY A 210 -19.76 -4.20 19.90
C GLY A 210 -18.49 -4.99 20.21
N PHE A 211 -17.52 -4.30 20.83
CA PHE A 211 -16.29 -4.91 21.33
C PHE A 211 -16.52 -5.53 22.71
N HIS A 212 -16.06 -6.76 22.89
CA HIS A 212 -16.09 -7.50 24.14
C HIS A 212 -14.65 -7.85 24.54
N PRO A 213 -14.14 -7.33 25.68
CA PRO A 213 -12.83 -7.70 26.19
C PRO A 213 -12.69 -9.22 26.30
N THR A 214 -11.51 -9.70 25.96
CA THR A 214 -11.19 -11.11 26.13
C THR A 214 -11.25 -11.52 27.59
N TYR A 215 -12.01 -12.57 27.89
CA TYR A 215 -12.06 -13.18 29.21
C TYR A 215 -11.68 -14.67 29.14
N LYS A 216 -10.95 -15.15 30.15
CA LYS A 216 -10.47 -16.54 30.26
C LYS A 216 -9.70 -16.98 29.00
N ASP A 217 -10.22 -17.97 28.28
CA ASP A 217 -9.57 -18.60 27.11
C ASP A 217 -10.06 -18.04 25.78
N LEU A 218 -11.03 -17.12 25.83
CA LEU A 218 -11.56 -16.49 24.63
C LEU A 218 -10.43 -15.77 23.89
N PHE A 219 -10.54 -15.71 22.58
CA PHE A 219 -9.66 -14.92 21.75
C PHE A 219 -10.47 -14.38 20.57
N PHE A 220 -9.91 -13.40 19.87
CA PHE A 220 -10.35 -12.98 18.55
C PHE A 220 -9.36 -13.49 17.50
N VAL A 221 -9.86 -13.96 16.36
CA VAL A 221 -9.03 -14.28 15.18
C VAL A 221 -9.69 -13.77 13.91
N GLY A 222 -8.89 -13.24 13.02
CA GLY A 222 -9.34 -12.57 11.84
C GLY A 222 -8.22 -12.26 10.87
N VAL A 223 -8.52 -11.42 9.88
CA VAL A 223 -7.53 -10.83 8.97
C VAL A 223 -7.63 -9.31 9.03
N ASN A 224 -6.49 -8.65 8.87
CA ASN A 224 -6.40 -7.19 8.82
C ASN A 224 -6.47 -6.64 7.38
N GLY A 225 -6.37 -5.32 7.22
CA GLY A 225 -6.35 -4.65 5.91
C GLY A 225 -5.24 -5.13 4.96
N ASP A 226 -4.11 -5.61 5.50
CA ASP A 226 -2.97 -6.16 4.76
C ASP A 226 -3.12 -7.65 4.40
N ASN A 227 -4.29 -8.26 4.64
CA ASN A 227 -4.56 -9.69 4.48
C ASN A 227 -3.75 -10.62 5.39
N LYS A 228 -3.20 -10.12 6.49
CA LYS A 228 -2.47 -10.92 7.47
C LYS A 228 -3.42 -11.46 8.52
N LEU A 229 -3.21 -12.71 8.93
CA LEU A 229 -3.93 -13.28 10.05
C LEU A 229 -3.54 -12.52 11.33
N ILE A 230 -4.53 -12.00 12.03
CA ILE A 230 -4.38 -11.38 13.34
C ILE A 230 -5.18 -12.20 14.34
N GLY A 231 -4.63 -12.44 15.52
CA GLY A 231 -5.38 -13.12 16.55
C GLY A 231 -4.70 -13.12 17.90
N GLY A 232 -5.51 -13.19 18.96
CA GLY A 232 -5.01 -13.13 20.31
C GLY A 232 -6.07 -12.70 21.32
N LYS A 233 -5.58 -12.38 22.50
CA LYS A 233 -6.38 -11.87 23.62
C LYS A 233 -6.25 -10.34 23.65
N PHE A 234 -7.38 -9.65 23.68
CA PHE A 234 -7.45 -8.19 23.66
C PHE A 234 -8.24 -7.70 24.87
N ALA A 235 -7.62 -6.83 25.67
CA ALA A 235 -8.24 -6.25 26.87
C ALA A 235 -9.06 -5.00 26.55
N SER A 236 -8.71 -4.28 25.49
CA SER A 236 -9.42 -3.07 25.04
C SER A 236 -9.61 -3.07 23.52
N LYS A 237 -10.58 -2.27 23.07
CA LYS A 237 -10.85 -2.06 21.64
C LYS A 237 -9.62 -1.49 20.93
N ASP A 238 -8.95 -0.51 21.53
CA ASP A 238 -7.75 0.13 20.98
C ASP A 238 -6.63 -0.86 20.65
N GLN A 239 -6.45 -1.91 21.47
CA GLN A 239 -5.45 -2.94 21.19
C GLN A 239 -5.77 -3.75 19.92
N LEU A 240 -7.05 -4.01 19.68
CA LEU A 240 -7.49 -4.72 18.49
C LEU A 240 -7.51 -3.79 17.28
N ASP A 241 -7.99 -2.55 17.42
CA ASP A 241 -7.99 -1.52 16.38
C ASP A 241 -6.57 -1.20 15.88
N ALA A 242 -5.56 -1.23 16.76
CA ALA A 242 -4.16 -1.05 16.38
C ALA A 242 -3.64 -2.10 15.38
N LEU A 243 -4.36 -3.22 15.22
CA LEU A 243 -4.06 -4.26 14.24
C LEU A 243 -4.85 -4.11 12.93
N ASP A 244 -5.68 -3.07 12.79
CA ASP A 244 -6.54 -2.79 11.64
C ASP A 244 -7.43 -3.98 11.24
N PRO A 245 -8.31 -4.46 12.14
CA PRO A 245 -9.09 -5.67 11.92
C PRO A 245 -10.13 -5.43 10.82
N LYS A 246 -10.06 -6.20 9.73
CA LYS A 246 -11.03 -6.12 8.65
C LYS A 246 -12.16 -7.13 8.81
N PHE A 247 -11.81 -8.36 9.18
CA PHE A 247 -12.77 -9.45 9.38
C PHE A 247 -12.31 -10.30 10.54
N GLY A 248 -13.22 -10.85 11.34
CA GLY A 248 -12.84 -11.87 12.32
C GLY A 248 -13.96 -12.28 13.26
N ALA A 249 -13.71 -13.36 13.99
CA ALA A 249 -14.65 -13.94 14.93
C ALA A 249 -13.93 -14.44 16.18
N SER A 250 -14.70 -14.72 17.22
CA SER A 250 -14.17 -15.18 18.50
C SER A 250 -14.48 -16.64 18.80
N PHE A 251 -13.51 -17.33 19.41
CA PHE A 251 -13.69 -18.67 19.94
C PHE A 251 -12.62 -19.03 20.98
N VAL A 252 -12.49 -20.33 21.29
CA VAL A 252 -11.58 -20.89 22.30
C VAL A 252 -10.99 -22.22 21.82
N PRO A 253 -9.80 -22.63 22.28
CA PRO A 253 -8.70 -21.82 22.78
C PRO A 253 -7.68 -21.48 21.66
N VAL A 254 -6.71 -20.61 21.96
CA VAL A 254 -5.49 -20.49 21.14
C VAL A 254 -4.70 -21.79 21.25
N LEU A 255 -4.19 -22.33 20.14
CA LEU A 255 -3.49 -23.62 20.09
C LEU A 255 -1.99 -23.46 19.84
N LEU A 256 -1.59 -22.47 19.06
CA LEU A 256 -0.19 -22.22 18.72
C LEU A 256 0.04 -20.72 18.70
N GLN A 257 1.16 -20.28 19.26
CA GLN A 257 1.58 -18.89 19.20
C GLN A 257 3.10 -18.81 19.02
N ASN A 258 3.57 -18.06 18.03
CA ASN A 258 4.99 -17.92 17.70
C ASN A 258 5.71 -19.28 17.52
N GLY A 259 5.04 -20.27 16.93
CA GLY A 259 5.52 -21.63 16.67
C GLY A 259 5.51 -22.54 17.91
N ARG A 260 5.06 -22.06 19.07
CA ARG A 260 5.04 -22.80 20.34
C ARG A 260 3.61 -23.19 20.72
N LYS A 261 3.45 -24.41 21.22
CA LYS A 261 2.17 -24.89 21.75
C LYS A 261 1.78 -24.06 22.96
N THR A 262 0.54 -23.63 23.00
CA THR A 262 -0.08 -23.02 24.18
C THR A 262 -0.62 -24.10 25.12
N GLU A 263 -0.88 -23.75 26.37
CA GLU A 263 -1.56 -24.65 27.29
C GLU A 263 -3.02 -24.84 26.86
N ILE A 264 -3.49 -26.09 26.83
CA ILE A 264 -4.89 -26.40 26.58
C ILE A 264 -5.64 -26.36 27.91
N PRO A 265 -6.67 -25.51 28.08
CA PRO A 265 -7.42 -25.43 29.33
C PRO A 265 -8.03 -26.79 29.72
N SER A 266 -7.92 -27.18 30.99
CA SER A 266 -8.30 -28.52 31.48
C SER A 266 -9.72 -28.95 31.10
N LYS A 267 -10.67 -28.01 31.07
CA LYS A 267 -12.06 -28.26 30.66
C LYS A 267 -12.19 -28.82 29.23
N TRP A 268 -11.30 -28.41 28.33
CA TRP A 268 -11.31 -28.82 26.92
C TRP A 268 -10.45 -30.06 26.63
N GLN A 269 -9.75 -30.58 27.63
CA GLN A 269 -8.96 -31.81 27.47
C GLN A 269 -9.84 -33.08 27.55
N THR A 270 -10.98 -33.00 28.24
CA THR A 270 -11.82 -34.17 28.56
C THR A 270 -13.22 -34.10 27.96
N SER A 271 -13.81 -32.91 27.79
CA SER A 271 -15.19 -32.77 27.32
C SER A 271 -15.37 -31.64 26.29
N PRO A 272 -15.56 -31.95 25.00
CA PRO A 272 -15.31 -33.25 24.36
C PRO A 272 -13.80 -33.51 24.22
N LYS A 273 -13.32 -34.69 24.65
CA LYS A 273 -11.93 -35.12 24.45
C LYS A 273 -11.56 -35.14 22.96
N ARG A 274 -12.38 -35.78 22.13
CA ARG A 274 -12.25 -35.81 20.66
C ARG A 274 -13.48 -35.20 20.01
N ALA A 275 -13.31 -34.33 19.02
CA ALA A 275 -14.42 -33.83 18.23
C ALA A 275 -13.97 -33.56 16.78
N PRO A 276 -14.90 -33.41 15.82
CA PRO A 276 -14.65 -32.65 14.61
C PRO A 276 -14.10 -31.26 14.97
N ARG A 277 -13.07 -30.79 14.24
CA ARG A 277 -12.39 -29.53 14.53
C ARG A 277 -12.17 -28.73 13.26
N THR A 278 -12.30 -27.43 13.38
CA THR A 278 -11.78 -26.45 12.42
C THR A 278 -10.75 -25.60 13.14
N VAL A 279 -9.58 -25.43 12.54
CA VAL A 279 -8.50 -24.60 13.08
C VAL A 279 -7.99 -23.71 11.96
N ILE A 280 -7.71 -22.45 12.27
CA ILE A 280 -7.07 -21.49 11.37
C ILE A 280 -5.67 -21.16 11.90
N GLY A 281 -4.70 -20.99 11.02
CA GLY A 281 -3.34 -20.56 11.36
C GLY A 281 -2.69 -19.82 10.21
N ASN A 282 -1.51 -19.29 10.44
CA ASN A 282 -0.72 -18.54 9.46
C ASN A 282 0.67 -19.17 9.26
N TYR A 283 1.24 -18.93 8.10
CA TYR A 283 2.64 -19.19 7.79
C TYR A 283 3.48 -17.93 7.94
N LYS A 284 4.80 -18.08 7.87
CA LYS A 284 5.74 -16.94 7.97
C LYS A 284 5.65 -15.97 6.79
N ASP A 285 5.02 -16.36 5.69
CA ASP A 285 4.83 -15.57 4.47
C ASP A 285 3.37 -15.13 4.29
N ASP A 286 2.66 -14.96 5.41
CA ASP A 286 1.28 -14.47 5.51
C ASP A 286 0.20 -15.35 4.83
N GLN A 287 0.57 -16.55 4.37
CA GLN A 287 -0.41 -17.54 3.92
C GLN A 287 -1.23 -18.08 5.08
N ILE A 288 -2.51 -18.32 4.85
CA ILE A 288 -3.46 -18.88 5.82
C ILE A 288 -3.53 -20.40 5.63
N LEU A 289 -3.58 -21.13 6.74
CA LEU A 289 -3.84 -22.56 6.81
C LEU A 289 -5.14 -22.80 7.55
N PHE A 290 -6.07 -23.51 6.92
CA PHE A 290 -7.13 -24.19 7.66
C PHE A 290 -6.81 -25.68 7.79
N LEU A 291 -7.00 -26.22 8.98
CA LEU A 291 -7.05 -27.65 9.24
C LEU A 291 -8.47 -28.02 9.63
N VAL A 292 -9.06 -28.96 8.91
CA VAL A 292 -10.44 -29.41 9.11
C VAL A 292 -10.42 -30.91 9.36
N VAL A 293 -11.05 -31.35 10.45
CA VAL A 293 -11.04 -32.74 10.89
C VAL A 293 -12.46 -33.25 10.99
N ASP A 294 -12.72 -34.39 10.34
CA ASP A 294 -13.98 -35.11 10.47
C ASP A 294 -14.13 -35.79 11.82
N GLY A 295 -15.37 -35.99 12.22
CA GLY A 295 -15.77 -36.94 13.26
C GLY A 295 -17.21 -37.37 13.01
N TYR A 296 -17.61 -38.50 13.58
CA TYR A 296 -18.97 -39.02 13.47
C TYR A 296 -19.87 -38.59 14.65
N ASN A 297 -19.33 -37.89 15.65
CA ASN A 297 -20.09 -37.24 16.72
C ASN A 297 -19.29 -36.12 17.40
N GLU A 298 -20.02 -35.20 18.04
CA GLU A 298 -19.46 -34.13 18.89
C GLU A 298 -19.45 -34.46 20.39
N LYS A 299 -19.90 -35.66 20.78
CA LYS A 299 -20.00 -36.11 22.19
C LYS A 299 -18.67 -36.50 22.83
N GLY A 300 -17.56 -36.48 22.08
CA GLY A 300 -16.23 -36.71 22.66
C GLY A 300 -15.47 -37.93 22.17
N SER A 301 -16.06 -38.80 21.32
CA SER A 301 -15.46 -40.09 20.96
C SER A 301 -14.85 -40.17 19.56
N SER A 302 -14.97 -39.12 18.74
CA SER A 302 -14.49 -39.12 17.34
C SER A 302 -13.81 -37.83 16.91
N GLY A 303 -13.03 -37.86 15.84
CA GLY A 303 -12.26 -36.72 15.35
C GLY A 303 -10.95 -36.52 16.11
N ALA A 304 -10.53 -35.28 16.33
CA ALA A 304 -9.24 -34.94 16.94
C ALA A 304 -9.36 -34.33 18.34
N THR A 305 -8.36 -34.62 19.16
CA THR A 305 -8.05 -33.86 20.37
C THR A 305 -7.38 -32.53 20.00
N LEU A 306 -7.47 -31.52 20.88
CA LEU A 306 -6.76 -30.26 20.67
C LEU A 306 -5.23 -30.44 20.65
N ALA A 307 -4.70 -31.42 21.40
CA ALA A 307 -3.27 -31.74 21.39
C ALA A 307 -2.81 -32.32 20.04
N GLU A 308 -3.62 -33.17 19.40
CA GLU A 308 -3.36 -33.63 18.03
C GLU A 308 -3.41 -32.45 17.05
N MET A 309 -4.33 -31.50 17.21
CA MET A 309 -4.37 -30.29 16.38
C MET A 309 -3.11 -29.43 16.53
N GLN A 310 -2.59 -29.26 17.75
CA GLN A 310 -1.29 -28.60 17.98
C GLN A 310 -0.14 -29.30 17.27
N ILE A 311 -0.13 -30.64 17.28
CA ILE A 311 0.89 -31.44 16.58
C ILE A 311 0.77 -31.23 15.06
N LEU A 312 -0.44 -31.23 14.50
CA LEU A 312 -0.64 -30.98 13.07
C LEU A 312 -0.20 -29.58 12.65
N LEU A 313 -0.59 -28.54 13.41
CA LEU A 313 -0.16 -27.16 13.16
C LEU A 313 1.38 -27.05 13.10
N GLN A 314 2.09 -27.59 14.10
CA GLN A 314 3.55 -27.58 14.12
C GLN A 314 4.16 -28.42 12.99
N ARG A 315 3.63 -29.63 12.75
CA ARG A 315 4.08 -30.53 11.68
C ARG A 315 4.03 -29.82 10.34
N TYR A 316 2.91 -29.16 10.04
CA TYR A 316 2.70 -28.46 8.79
C TYR A 316 3.32 -27.07 8.73
N GLY A 317 3.89 -26.57 9.83
CA GLY A 317 4.74 -25.38 9.85
C GLY A 317 3.99 -24.06 10.06
N ALA A 318 2.79 -24.11 10.65
CA ALA A 318 2.09 -22.92 11.09
C ALA A 318 2.91 -22.16 12.17
N LEU A 319 2.80 -20.84 12.18
CA LEU A 319 3.40 -19.96 13.19
C LEU A 319 2.41 -19.78 14.34
N ASP A 320 1.21 -19.28 14.06
CA ASP A 320 0.11 -19.16 15.02
C ASP A 320 -1.05 -20.06 14.60
N GLY A 321 -1.90 -20.40 15.56
CA GLY A 321 -2.99 -21.35 15.37
C GLY A 321 -4.09 -21.17 16.38
N TYR A 322 -5.32 -21.08 15.89
CA TYR A 322 -6.50 -20.68 16.62
C TYR A 322 -7.63 -21.68 16.35
N ASN A 323 -8.23 -22.22 17.40
CA ASN A 323 -9.35 -23.14 17.25
C ASN A 323 -10.63 -22.39 16.87
N LEU A 324 -11.28 -22.77 15.79
CA LEU A 324 -12.59 -22.24 15.38
C LEU A 324 -13.72 -23.12 15.93
N ASP A 325 -14.96 -22.73 15.66
CA ASP A 325 -16.11 -23.55 16.07
C ASP A 325 -16.00 -24.96 15.50
N GLY A 326 -16.37 -25.96 16.31
CA GLY A 326 -16.11 -27.37 16.03
C GLY A 326 -17.38 -28.20 16.04
N GLY A 327 -17.24 -29.52 16.24
CA GLY A 327 -18.39 -30.42 16.30
C GLY A 327 -19.19 -30.36 14.99
N GLY A 328 -20.52 -30.36 15.08
CA GLY A 328 -21.39 -30.27 13.90
C GLY A 328 -21.29 -28.97 13.10
N SER A 329 -20.62 -27.94 13.63
CA SER A 329 -20.32 -26.71 12.90
C SER A 329 -19.15 -26.86 11.91
N THR A 330 -18.29 -27.87 12.11
CA THR A 330 -17.11 -28.12 11.28
C THR A 330 -17.52 -28.30 9.82
N SER A 331 -17.13 -27.35 8.97
CA SER A 331 -17.49 -27.39 7.56
C SER A 331 -16.45 -26.74 6.66
N LEU A 332 -16.17 -27.40 5.54
CA LEU A 332 -15.30 -26.96 4.47
C LEU A 332 -16.00 -27.17 3.14
N VAL A 333 -16.21 -26.07 2.42
CA VAL A 333 -16.79 -26.05 1.08
C VAL A 333 -15.72 -25.55 0.11
N PHE A 334 -15.49 -26.29 -0.98
CA PHE A 334 -14.53 -25.92 -2.01
C PHE A 334 -15.18 -26.11 -3.40
N ASN A 335 -15.24 -25.04 -4.20
CA ASN A 335 -15.92 -24.99 -5.49
C ASN A 335 -17.35 -25.57 -5.45
N GLY A 336 -18.15 -25.12 -4.47
CA GLY A 336 -19.55 -25.51 -4.34
C GLY A 336 -19.80 -26.94 -3.83
N ARG A 337 -18.75 -27.67 -3.44
CA ARG A 337 -18.84 -29.03 -2.87
C ARG A 337 -18.41 -29.03 -1.42
N VAL A 338 -19.15 -29.74 -0.57
CA VAL A 338 -18.73 -30.02 0.81
C VAL A 338 -17.61 -31.06 0.75
N ILE A 339 -16.48 -30.77 1.38
CA ILE A 339 -15.28 -31.61 1.33
C ILE A 339 -15.20 -32.56 2.52
N ASN A 340 -15.51 -32.04 3.71
CA ASN A 340 -15.53 -32.81 4.95
C ASN A 340 -16.88 -33.53 5.10
N ASN A 341 -16.97 -34.46 6.05
CA ASN A 341 -18.21 -35.13 6.41
C ASN A 341 -18.81 -34.49 7.69
N PRO A 342 -19.90 -33.70 7.59
CA PRO A 342 -20.51 -33.05 8.75
C PRO A 342 -20.99 -34.09 9.78
N SER A 343 -20.63 -33.91 11.05
CA SER A 343 -20.93 -34.92 12.09
C SER A 343 -22.41 -35.08 12.38
N ASP A 344 -23.22 -34.07 12.08
CA ASP A 344 -24.67 -34.09 12.28
C ASP A 344 -25.41 -34.75 11.10
N GLY A 345 -24.68 -35.31 10.13
CA GLY A 345 -25.21 -35.85 8.88
C GLY A 345 -25.56 -34.78 7.84
N ASN A 346 -25.79 -33.54 8.26
CA ASN A 346 -26.02 -32.37 7.42
C ASN A 346 -25.18 -31.18 7.90
N LEU A 347 -25.00 -30.18 7.03
CA LEU A 347 -24.38 -28.92 7.42
C LEU A 347 -25.26 -28.16 8.42
N ARG A 348 -24.68 -27.77 9.55
CA ARG A 348 -25.32 -26.91 10.54
C ARG A 348 -25.45 -25.48 9.99
N LYS A 349 -26.55 -24.81 10.32
CA LYS A 349 -26.72 -23.37 10.04
C LYS A 349 -25.89 -22.56 11.03
N LEU A 350 -25.06 -21.65 10.57
CA LEU A 350 -24.13 -20.88 11.39
C LEU A 350 -24.35 -19.37 11.18
N PRO A 351 -24.06 -18.53 12.19
CA PRO A 351 -24.22 -17.09 12.06
C PRO A 351 -23.02 -16.45 11.36
N THR A 352 -21.86 -17.11 11.30
CA THR A 352 -20.64 -16.59 10.67
C THR A 352 -19.96 -17.65 9.81
N ASN A 353 -19.51 -17.25 8.63
CA ASN A 353 -18.77 -18.09 7.69
C ASN A 353 -17.63 -17.29 7.05
N PHE A 354 -16.41 -17.84 7.04
CA PHE A 354 -15.32 -17.29 6.25
C PHE A 354 -15.51 -17.70 4.78
N LEU A 355 -15.61 -16.72 3.89
CA LEU A 355 -15.78 -16.92 2.46
C LEU A 355 -14.57 -16.38 1.71
N PHE A 356 -14.18 -17.07 0.63
CA PHE A 356 -13.06 -16.67 -0.22
C PHE A 356 -13.47 -16.61 -1.69
N PHE A 357 -13.00 -15.56 -2.37
CA PHE A 357 -13.40 -15.19 -3.73
C PHE A 357 -12.22 -15.34 -4.69
N LYS A 358 -12.47 -16.05 -5.79
CA LYS A 358 -11.50 -16.17 -6.87
C LYS A 358 -11.55 -14.94 -7.77
#